data_AF-A0A438HGW0-F1
#
_entry.id   AF-A0A438HGW0-F1
#
_cell.length_a   1.000
_cell.length_b   1.000
_cell.length_c   1.000
_cell.angle_alpha   90.00
_cell.angle_beta   90.00
_cell.angle_gamma   90.00
#
_symmetry.space_group_name_H-M   'P 1'
#
loop_
_entity.id
_entity.type
_entity.pdbx_description
1 polymer ?
#
loop_
_entity_poly.entity_id
_entity_poly.type
_entity_poly.pdbx_seq_one_letter_code
_entity_poly.pdbx_strand_id
1 'polypeptide(L)'
;MGFIDGNRPCPPPILKVNGVDMINPEYSLWICQDQPILNVIVGSLSSRIILFITSLKTSKNAWTTLATTYAKPSRGRVMQIKGQLANLYKGSQRVIEYMQQIKSRSDELAMMDAPINSEDLTIKILEELSAEYKDIALAVQARETPISFEELA
;
A
#
# COMPACT_ATOMS: atom_id res chain seq x y z
N MET A 1 11.83 10.46 -11.25
CA MET A 1 11.88 9.42 -10.20
C MET A 1 13.24 9.24 -9.54
N GLY A 2 14.37 9.42 -10.24
CA GLY A 2 15.72 9.20 -9.70
C GLY A 2 16.09 9.85 -8.34
N PHE A 3 15.48 10.99 -7.99
CA PHE A 3 15.70 11.69 -6.73
C PHE A 3 14.98 11.03 -5.54
N ILE A 4 13.83 10.40 -5.79
CA ILE A 4 12.98 9.78 -4.75
C ILE A 4 13.43 8.35 -4.46
N ASP A 5 13.73 7.58 -5.50
CA ASP A 5 14.18 6.18 -5.40
C ASP A 5 15.68 6.06 -5.03
N GLY A 6 16.44 7.14 -5.16
CA GLY A 6 17.86 7.18 -4.84
C GLY A 6 18.79 6.78 -5.98
N ASN A 7 18.28 6.58 -7.20
CA ASN A 7 19.09 6.34 -8.39
C ASN A 7 19.91 7.57 -8.81
N ARG A 8 19.61 8.75 -8.26
CA ARG A 8 20.40 9.98 -8.35
C ARG A 8 20.79 10.44 -6.94
N PRO A 9 21.83 9.86 -6.33
CA PRO A 9 22.26 10.24 -4.98
C PRO A 9 22.76 11.68 -4.95
N CYS A 10 22.56 12.37 -3.82
CA CYS A 10 23.10 13.69 -3.60
C CYS A 10 24.63 13.62 -3.57
N PRO A 11 25.34 14.34 -4.46
CA PRO A 11 26.80 14.35 -4.45
C PRO A 11 27.32 15.13 -3.24
N PRO A 12 28.58 14.95 -2.82
CA PRO A 12 29.13 15.67 -1.69
C PRO A 12 29.22 17.18 -2.00
N PRO A 13 28.99 18.07 -1.01
CA PRO A 13 29.05 19.52 -1.21
C PRO A 13 30.47 20.04 -1.47
N ILE A 14 31.48 19.30 -1.02
CA ILE A 14 32.91 19.64 -1.15
C ILE A 14 33.62 18.46 -1.80
N LEU A 15 34.47 18.76 -2.79
CA LEU A 15 35.40 17.82 -3.40
C LEU A 15 36.82 18.13 -2.94
N LYS A 16 37.62 17.10 -2.71
CA LYS A 16 39.06 17.26 -2.47
C LYS A 16 39.81 17.13 -3.79
N VAL A 17 40.38 18.23 -4.26
CA VAL A 17 41.23 18.25 -5.45
C VAL A 17 42.64 18.62 -5.01
N ASN A 18 43.59 17.70 -5.17
CA ASN A 18 44.98 17.88 -4.75
C ASN A 18 45.15 18.30 -3.28
N GLY A 19 44.27 17.80 -2.40
CA GLY A 19 44.30 18.12 -0.96
C GLY A 19 43.64 19.45 -0.58
N VAL A 20 43.12 20.21 -1.55
CA VAL A 20 42.37 21.45 -1.34
C VAL A 20 40.88 21.18 -1.44
N ASP A 21 40.11 21.71 -0.49
CA ASP A 21 38.64 21.65 -0.49
C ASP A 21 38.07 22.62 -1.51
N MET A 22 37.30 22.10 -2.47
CA MET A 22 36.61 22.86 -3.52
C MET A 22 35.10 22.64 -3.46
N ILE A 23 34.32 23.68 -3.73
CA ILE A 23 32.86 23.58 -3.80
C ILE A 23 32.47 22.72 -5.01
N ASN A 24 31.54 21.79 -4.79
CA ASN A 24 31.03 20.94 -5.86
C ASN A 24 29.84 21.62 -6.58
N PRO A 25 29.97 22.03 -7.86
CA PRO A 25 28.85 22.61 -8.61
C PRO A 25 27.69 21.61 -8.81
N GLU A 26 27.99 20.31 -8.89
CA GLU A 26 26.98 19.26 -9.05
C GLU A 26 26.07 19.16 -7.82
N TYR A 27 26.57 19.50 -6.62
CA TYR A 27 25.75 19.55 -5.41
C TYR A 27 24.69 20.65 -5.51
N SER A 28 25.08 21.85 -5.91
CA SER A 28 24.14 22.97 -6.07
C SER A 28 23.08 22.67 -7.13
N LEU A 29 23.49 22.08 -8.27
CA LEU A 29 22.57 21.67 -9.33
C LEU A 29 21.60 20.59 -8.83
N TRP A 30 22.12 19.58 -8.12
CA TRP A 30 21.31 18.49 -7.58
C TRP A 30 20.26 19.02 -6.58
N ILE A 31 20.65 19.90 -5.67
CA ILE A 31 19.74 20.51 -4.69
C ILE A 31 18.65 21.35 -5.38
N CYS A 32 19.02 22.12 -6.40
CA CYS A 32 18.07 22.90 -7.19
C CYS A 32 17.01 22.01 -7.86
N GLN A 33 17.41 20.81 -8.31
CA GLN A 33 16.50 19.85 -8.94
C GLN A 33 15.65 19.07 -7.94
N ASP A 34 16.18 18.77 -6.74
CA ASP A 34 15.45 18.02 -5.71
C ASP A 34 14.41 18.89 -4.97
N GLN A 35 14.70 20.17 -4.72
CA GLN A 35 13.83 21.04 -3.91
C GLN A 35 12.38 21.20 -4.41
N PRO A 36 12.12 21.37 -5.72
CA PRO A 36 10.75 21.40 -6.23
C PRO A 36 9.98 20.10 -5.91
N ILE A 37 10.64 18.95 -5.97
CA ILE A 37 10.04 17.65 -5.66
C ILE A 37 9.70 17.59 -4.17
N LEU A 38 10.63 18.01 -3.31
CA LEU A 38 10.39 18.07 -1.87
C LEU A 38 9.21 18.99 -1.54
N ASN A 39 9.13 20.16 -2.17
CA ASN A 39 8.03 21.11 -1.97
C ASN A 39 6.68 20.54 -2.41
N VAL A 40 6.63 19.79 -3.52
CA VAL A 40 5.41 19.10 -3.95
C VAL A 40 4.99 18.04 -2.92
N ILE A 41 5.93 17.24 -2.41
CA ILE A 41 5.65 16.26 -1.35
C ILE A 41 5.09 16.99 -0.13
N VAL A 42 5.79 18.00 0.38
CA VAL A 42 5.39 18.78 1.55
C VAL A 42 4.02 19.45 1.35
N GLY A 43 3.77 20.04 0.18
CA GLY A 43 2.52 20.72 -0.15
C GLY A 43 1.31 19.79 -0.34
N SER A 44 1.56 18.50 -0.59
CA SER A 44 0.49 17.49 -0.71
C SER A 44 0.00 16.96 0.64
N LEU A 45 0.68 17.28 1.74
CA LEU A 45 0.40 16.72 3.05
C LEU A 45 -0.52 17.60 3.88
N SER A 46 -1.31 16.95 4.73
CA SER A 46 -2.06 17.66 5.77
C SER A 46 -1.13 18.24 6.85
N SER A 47 -1.59 19.27 7.55
CA SER A 47 -0.85 19.93 8.63
C SER A 47 -0.44 19.00 9.78
N ARG A 48 -1.08 17.84 9.92
CA ARG A 48 -0.72 16.83 10.92
C ARG A 48 0.51 16.03 10.52
N ILE A 49 0.68 15.77 9.22
CA ILE A 49 1.75 14.92 8.69
C ILE A 49 2.98 15.75 8.36
N ILE A 50 2.78 16.99 7.90
CA ILE A 50 3.88 17.90 7.51
C ILE A 50 4.92 18.07 8.61
N LEU A 51 4.50 18.13 9.89
CA LEU A 51 5.37 18.30 11.06
C LEU A 51 6.39 17.17 11.24
N PHE A 52 6.12 15.98 10.70
CA PHE A 52 7.04 14.84 10.77
C PHE A 52 8.16 14.91 9.74
N ILE A 53 8.01 15.71 8.68
CA ILE A 53 8.96 15.73 7.57
C ILE A 53 9.56 17.12 7.26
N THR A 54 9.10 18.18 7.94
CA THR A 54 9.57 19.57 7.72
C THR A 54 11.07 19.77 7.97
N SER A 55 11.69 18.93 8.80
CA SER A 55 13.14 18.97 9.07
C SER A 55 13.98 18.30 7.98
N LEU A 56 13.36 17.51 7.09
CA LEU A 56 14.05 16.73 6.08
C LEU A 56 14.48 17.61 4.90
N LYS A 57 15.71 17.40 4.44
CA LYS A 57 16.37 18.25 3.44
C LYS A 57 16.27 17.74 2.00
N THR A 58 15.80 16.51 1.81
CA THR A 58 15.75 15.87 0.50
C THR A 58 14.43 15.14 0.28
N SER A 59 14.00 15.07 -0.99
CA SER A 59 12.78 14.35 -1.37
C SER A 59 12.85 12.87 -1.03
N LYS A 60 14.03 12.25 -1.20
CA LYS A 60 14.28 10.85 -0.81
C LYS A 60 13.98 10.60 0.65
N ASN A 61 14.51 11.45 1.54
CA ASN A 61 14.33 11.29 2.98
C ASN A 61 12.86 11.52 3.35
N ALA A 62 12.22 12.55 2.79
CA ALA A 62 10.79 12.79 2.99
C ALA A 62 9.94 11.60 2.57
N TRP A 63 10.16 11.09 1.36
CA TRP A 63 9.43 9.94 0.83
C TRP A 63 9.67 8.67 1.65
N THR A 64 10.92 8.38 2.00
CA THR A 64 11.28 7.19 2.80
C THR A 64 10.63 7.25 4.19
N THR A 65 10.66 8.41 4.85
CA THR A 65 9.99 8.58 6.15
C THR A 65 8.48 8.38 6.03
N LEU A 66 7.83 8.95 5.00
CA LEU A 66 6.40 8.75 4.77
C LEU A 66 6.07 7.28 4.50
N ALA A 67 6.82 6.63 3.60
CA ALA A 67 6.61 5.23 3.25
C ALA A 67 6.82 4.30 4.47
N THR A 68 7.88 4.54 5.26
CA THR A 68 8.14 3.73 6.45
C THR A 68 7.11 3.97 7.57
N THR A 69 6.57 5.18 7.69
CA THR A 69 5.61 5.54 8.74
C THR A 69 4.18 5.11 8.41
N TYR A 70 3.77 5.23 7.13
CA TYR A 70 2.39 5.06 6.71
C TYR A 70 2.16 3.93 5.71
N ALA A 71 3.17 3.57 4.91
CA ALA A 71 3.04 2.49 3.93
C ALA A 71 3.45 1.12 4.49
N LYS A 72 4.16 1.06 5.63
CA LYS A 72 4.41 -0.23 6.30
C LYS A 72 3.11 -0.74 6.92
N PRO A 73 2.60 -1.91 6.49
CA PRO A 73 1.46 -2.51 7.16
C PRO A 73 1.85 -2.89 8.58
N SER A 74 1.22 -2.26 9.57
CA SER A 74 1.39 -2.71 10.95
C SER A 74 0.69 -4.06 11.11
N ARG A 75 1.28 -4.97 11.92
CA ARG A 75 0.63 -6.24 12.29
C ARG A 75 -0.80 -6.01 12.83
N GLY A 76 -1.00 -4.90 13.55
CA GLY A 76 -2.32 -4.48 14.05
C GLY A 76 -3.31 -4.15 12.92
N ARG A 77 -2.87 -3.44 11.87
CA ARG A 77 -3.71 -3.13 10.70
C ARG A 77 -4.09 -4.39 9.94
N VAL A 78 -3.13 -5.28 9.70
CA VAL A 78 -3.38 -6.58 9.06
C VAL A 78 -4.40 -7.39 9.87
N MET A 79 -4.22 -7.47 11.19
CA MET A 79 -5.15 -8.19 12.07
C MET A 79 -6.54 -7.54 12.11
N GLN A 80 -6.61 -6.21 12.10
CA GLN A 80 -7.87 -5.48 12.02
C GLN A 80 -8.61 -5.82 10.72
N ILE A 81 -7.95 -5.77 9.57
CA ILE A 81 -8.59 -6.05 8.27
C ILE A 81 -9.04 -7.51 8.20
N LYS A 82 -8.20 -8.47 8.64
CA LYS A 82 -8.58 -9.88 8.74
C LYS A 82 -9.81 -10.07 9.64
N GLY A 83 -9.85 -9.39 10.79
CA GLY A 83 -11.01 -9.42 11.68
C GLY A 83 -12.25 -8.80 11.04
N GLN A 84 -12.12 -7.71 10.30
CA GLN A 84 -13.25 -7.13 9.58
C GLN A 84 -13.77 -8.05 8.47
N LEU A 85 -12.88 -8.75 7.77
CA LEU A 85 -13.27 -9.72 6.75
C LEU A 85 -13.96 -10.95 7.35
N ALA A 86 -13.46 -11.48 8.46
CA ALA A 86 -14.10 -12.60 9.16
C ALA A 86 -15.52 -12.25 9.64
N ASN A 87 -15.74 -10.99 10.01
CA ASN A 87 -17.04 -10.48 10.46
C ASN A 87 -17.89 -9.85 9.34
N LEU A 88 -17.44 -9.89 8.07
CA LEU A 88 -18.26 -9.39 6.96
C LEU A 88 -19.47 -10.30 6.78
N TYR A 89 -20.65 -9.69 6.87
CA TYR A 89 -21.95 -10.34 6.77
C TYR A 89 -22.74 -9.73 5.62
N LYS A 90 -23.35 -10.55 4.76
CA LYS A 90 -24.19 -10.06 3.66
C LYS A 90 -25.39 -9.28 4.21
N GLY A 91 -26.18 -9.90 5.08
CA GLY A 91 -27.42 -9.30 5.59
C GLY A 91 -28.38 -8.87 4.48
N SER A 92 -28.92 -7.66 4.60
CA SER A 92 -29.87 -7.09 3.65
C SER A 92 -29.22 -6.43 2.42
N GLN A 93 -27.89 -6.40 2.34
CA GLN A 93 -27.18 -5.75 1.22
C GLN A 93 -27.25 -6.60 -0.05
N ARG A 94 -27.02 -5.98 -1.21
CA ARG A 94 -26.99 -6.71 -2.49
C ARG A 94 -25.73 -7.59 -2.55
N VAL A 95 -25.82 -8.75 -3.21
CA VAL A 95 -24.68 -9.67 -3.38
C VAL A 95 -23.47 -8.95 -3.98
N ILE A 96 -23.69 -8.07 -4.97
CA ILE A 96 -22.61 -7.28 -5.58
C ILE A 96 -21.89 -6.36 -4.59
N GLU A 97 -22.62 -5.73 -3.66
CA GLU A 97 -22.05 -4.83 -2.65
C GLU A 97 -21.24 -5.62 -1.61
N TYR A 98 -21.71 -6.82 -1.27
CA TYR A 98 -20.99 -7.76 -0.42
C TYR A 98 -19.70 -8.26 -1.07
N MET A 99 -19.77 -8.72 -2.33
CA MET A 99 -18.61 -9.19 -3.09
C MET A 99 -17.56 -8.09 -3.27
N GLN A 100 -17.99 -6.85 -3.55
CA GLN A 100 -17.09 -5.70 -3.65
C GLN A 100 -16.35 -5.40 -2.34
N GLN A 101 -17.02 -5.54 -1.19
CA GLN A 101 -16.37 -5.36 0.11
C GLN A 101 -15.33 -6.44 0.40
N ILE A 102 -15.63 -7.70 0.06
CA ILE A 102 -14.66 -8.80 0.17
C ILE A 102 -13.45 -8.52 -0.70
N LYS A 103 -13.67 -8.18 -1.98
CA LYS A 103 -12.59 -7.87 -2.92
C LYS A 103 -11.72 -6.73 -2.39
N SER A 104 -12.33 -5.63 -1.97
CA SER A 104 -11.62 -4.47 -1.44
C SER A 104 -10.73 -4.81 -0.24
N ARG A 105 -11.21 -5.65 0.69
CA ARG A 105 -10.43 -6.07 1.87
C ARG A 105 -9.35 -7.09 1.54
N SER A 106 -9.63 -8.00 0.60
CA SER A 106 -8.64 -8.94 0.07
C SER A 106 -7.50 -8.21 -0.64
N ASP A 107 -7.83 -7.24 -1.50
CA ASP A 107 -6.86 -6.42 -2.23
C ASP A 107 -6.04 -5.56 -1.24
N GLU A 108 -6.67 -4.97 -0.22
CA GLU A 108 -5.96 -4.22 0.82
C GLU A 108 -4.94 -5.12 1.56
N LEU A 109 -5.31 -6.37 1.86
CA LEU A 109 -4.39 -7.33 2.47
C LEU A 109 -3.26 -7.77 1.54
N ALA A 110 -3.54 -7.95 0.25
CA ALA A 110 -2.54 -8.26 -0.76
C ALA A 110 -1.52 -7.11 -0.91
N MET A 111 -1.98 -5.85 -0.89
CA MET A 111 -1.11 -4.66 -0.89
C MET A 111 -0.21 -4.57 0.35
N MET A 112 -0.58 -5.28 1.43
CA MET A 112 0.15 -5.32 2.70
C MET A 112 1.03 -6.57 2.84
N ASP A 113 1.32 -7.28 1.72
CA ASP A 113 2.07 -8.55 1.69
C ASP A 113 1.46 -9.63 2.61
N ALA A 114 0.15 -9.56 2.85
CA ALA A 114 -0.59 -10.50 3.69
C ALA A 114 -1.81 -11.09 2.97
N PRO A 115 -1.66 -11.60 1.72
CA PRO A 115 -2.78 -12.08 0.92
C PRO A 115 -3.52 -13.22 1.62
N ILE A 116 -4.82 -13.33 1.35
CA ILE A 116 -5.65 -14.43 1.81
C ILE A 116 -5.72 -15.50 0.72
N ASN A 117 -5.75 -16.76 1.12
CA ASN A 117 -5.97 -17.86 0.22
C ASN A 117 -7.34 -17.71 -0.48
N SER A 118 -7.38 -17.86 -1.80
CA SER A 118 -8.61 -17.83 -2.59
C SER A 118 -9.65 -18.87 -2.14
N GLU A 119 -9.19 -20.01 -1.63
CA GLU A 119 -10.05 -21.07 -1.11
C GLU A 119 -10.72 -20.65 0.21
N ASP A 120 -9.97 -20.05 1.13
CA ASP A 120 -10.50 -19.50 2.39
C ASP A 120 -11.54 -18.39 2.12
N LEU A 121 -11.27 -17.53 1.12
CA LEU A 121 -12.22 -16.50 0.68
C LEU A 121 -13.49 -17.12 0.11
N THR A 122 -13.36 -18.16 -0.71
CA THR A 122 -14.49 -18.87 -1.31
C THR A 122 -15.36 -19.53 -0.23
N ILE A 123 -14.75 -20.24 0.72
CA ILE A 123 -15.45 -20.85 1.85
C ILE A 123 -16.26 -19.79 2.59
N LYS A 124 -15.65 -18.65 2.93
CA LYS A 124 -16.32 -17.55 3.63
C LYS A 124 -17.52 -17.01 2.85
N ILE A 125 -17.39 -16.83 1.54
CA ILE A 125 -18.48 -16.37 0.67
C ILE A 125 -19.64 -17.37 0.68
N LEU A 126 -19.34 -18.66 0.55
CA LEU A 126 -20.34 -19.71 0.49
C LEU A 126 -21.06 -19.90 1.83
N GLU A 127 -20.37 -19.80 2.96
CA GLU A 127 -20.99 -19.85 4.29
C GLU A 127 -22.10 -18.80 4.42
N GLU A 128 -21.83 -17.57 3.97
CA GLU A 128 -22.73 -16.43 4.12
C GLU A 128 -23.85 -16.38 3.04
N LEU A 129 -23.59 -16.87 1.82
CA LEU A 129 -24.56 -16.92 0.73
C LEU A 129 -25.44 -18.19 0.73
N SER A 130 -25.07 -19.21 1.52
CA SER A 130 -25.69 -20.54 1.50
C SER A 130 -27.20 -20.56 1.72
N ALA A 131 -27.77 -19.60 2.46
CA ALA A 131 -29.21 -19.58 2.75
C ALA A 131 -30.07 -19.23 1.52
N GLU A 132 -29.58 -18.35 0.65
CA GLU A 132 -30.29 -17.90 -0.56
C GLU A 132 -29.81 -18.62 -1.82
N TYR A 133 -28.58 -19.16 -1.81
CA TYR A 133 -27.90 -19.73 -2.98
C TYR A 133 -27.45 -21.17 -2.74
N LYS A 134 -28.19 -21.93 -1.93
CA LYS A 134 -27.81 -23.28 -1.46
C LYS A 134 -27.40 -24.23 -2.58
N ASP A 135 -28.16 -24.27 -3.67
CA ASP A 135 -27.88 -25.17 -4.80
C ASP A 135 -26.57 -24.79 -5.53
N ILE A 136 -26.29 -23.49 -5.64
CA ILE A 136 -25.04 -22.98 -6.22
C ILE A 136 -23.87 -23.28 -5.28
N ALA A 137 -24.05 -23.09 -3.97
CA ALA A 137 -23.02 -23.39 -2.99
C ALA A 137 -22.64 -24.89 -2.98
N LEU A 138 -23.63 -25.78 -3.07
CA LEU A 138 -23.41 -27.22 -3.20
C LEU A 138 -22.69 -27.58 -4.51
N ALA A 139 -23.07 -26.95 -5.63
CA ALA A 139 -22.41 -27.17 -6.90
C ALA A 139 -20.95 -26.73 -6.88
N VAL A 140 -20.64 -25.61 -6.23
CA VAL A 140 -19.25 -25.12 -6.06
C VAL A 140 -18.44 -26.05 -5.15
N GLN A 141 -19.00 -26.49 -4.02
CA GLN A 141 -18.33 -27.42 -3.10
C GLN A 141 -18.07 -28.81 -3.71
N ALA A 142 -18.91 -29.24 -4.65
CA ALA A 142 -18.76 -30.52 -5.34
C ALA A 142 -17.70 -30.51 -6.46
N ARG A 143 -17.13 -29.35 -6.81
CA ARG A 143 -16.07 -29.28 -7.84
C ARG A 143 -14.77 -29.86 -7.30
N GLU A 144 -14.09 -30.66 -8.13
CA GLU A 144 -12.72 -31.13 -7.85
C GLU A 144 -11.67 -30.02 -8.02
N THR A 145 -11.99 -28.96 -8.77
CA THR A 145 -11.10 -27.81 -9.01
C THR A 145 -11.56 -26.61 -8.21
N PRO A 146 -10.65 -25.90 -7.49
CA PRO A 146 -10.99 -24.68 -6.78
C PRO A 146 -11.52 -23.61 -7.74
N ILE A 147 -12.60 -22.95 -7.36
CA ILE A 147 -13.14 -21.79 -8.08
C ILE A 147 -12.46 -20.52 -7.55
N SER A 148 -12.08 -19.60 -8.44
CA SER A 148 -11.50 -18.32 -7.99
C SER A 148 -12.61 -17.35 -7.59
N PHE A 149 -12.23 -16.31 -6.84
CA PHE A 149 -13.14 -15.21 -6.52
C PHE A 149 -13.69 -14.55 -7.79
N GLU A 150 -12.86 -14.39 -8.82
CA GLU A 150 -13.24 -13.80 -10.11
C GLU A 150 -14.29 -14.61 -10.88
N GLU A 151 -14.29 -15.94 -10.72
CA GLU A 151 -15.31 -16.81 -11.32
C GLU A 151 -16.62 -16.82 -10.52
N LEU A 152 -16.58 -16.43 -9.24
CA LEU A 152 -17.73 -16.35 -8.33
C LEU A 152 -18.45 -14.99 -8.35
N ALA A 153 -17.75 -13.91 -8.69
CA ALA A 153 -18.23 -12.53 -8.64
C ALA A 153 -19.11 -12.14 -9.83
#